data_AF-A0A163XX85-F1
#
_entry.id   AF-A0A163XX85-F1
#
_cell.length_a   1.000
_cell.length_b   1.000
_cell.length_c   1.000
_cell.angle_alpha   90.00
_cell.angle_beta   90.00
_cell.angle_gamma   90.00
#
_symmetry.space_group_name_H-M   'P 1'
#
loop_
_entity.id
_entity.type
_entity.pdbx_description
1 polymer ?
#
loop_
_entity_poly.entity_id
_entity_poly.type
_entity_poly.pdbx_seq_one_letter_code
_entity_poly.pdbx_strand_id
1 'polypeptide(L)'
;MSRVAKDVLVSAILTFALSSVLWGFLGAFHGPSLWLLVPFGRIIPLLIFGIPASIVVYGLVKLRLGFVLGPLLLAGVVVTATHVSVTAALTAVNAYATSGLDPPSRPHVVLGFEGSADCDVACVRILATSTHTLAFRRDTTKEWRLYRRGTGDECETADRWPSKLEFLRAGFLNSCATDRPVPELSDALIIRERLTSGRLTVLPRLFHGVIHEISERMDGRERLLGRMVRGTIRFPVPDAVAILAFGGEMSISAGQTIDIKTFLSAATGIPEAELYAFHAFPPATIMDDLERFFDRPQVSNLAINAWARIAFTNSKDHADVLKPRIDRLLASGSANRIAAGLAALFGFPEVDRHFARDRIIELAFNPLVDAPEALLPSPLKGHLVQIDDFPDAIRQRARAFFVGEPALGRGRVELLFMIMVRGGDAMRRNAIDTLFELQGSRFEDAVFAIGYGGSDVWARSMPTRWTVSDVQRLMGRMADVPNERLSGYVGAFRPSGISAEQKRVLVDHVRERLRIAEASAARRDTDITSLRQLVETVQNTNAS
;
A
#
# COMPACT_ATOMS: atom_id res chain seq x y z
N MET A 1 54.56 -31.81 12.77
CA MET A 1 53.33 -31.14 13.27
C MET A 1 52.97 -31.74 14.62
N SER A 2 52.95 -30.93 15.69
CA SER A 2 52.63 -31.42 17.05
C SER A 2 51.21 -32.00 17.10
N ARG A 3 50.94 -32.93 18.04
CA ARG A 3 49.59 -33.51 18.23
C ARG A 3 48.53 -32.41 18.43
N VAL A 4 48.87 -31.36 19.16
CA VAL A 4 48.02 -30.18 19.38
C VAL A 4 47.65 -29.50 18.07
N ALA A 5 48.60 -29.26 17.17
CA ALA A 5 48.32 -28.59 15.89
C ALA A 5 47.38 -29.42 14.99
N LYS A 6 47.51 -30.76 15.00
CA LYS A 6 46.57 -31.66 14.30
C LYS A 6 45.17 -31.54 14.90
N ASP A 7 45.05 -31.54 16.22
CA ASP A 7 43.77 -31.41 16.93
C ASP A 7 43.10 -30.05 16.69
N VAL A 8 43.87 -28.95 16.63
CA VAL A 8 43.38 -27.60 16.26
C VAL A 8 42.78 -27.61 14.87
N LEU A 9 43.50 -28.15 13.88
CA LEU A 9 43.04 -28.17 12.49
C LEU A 9 41.77 -29.03 12.33
N VAL A 10 41.77 -30.24 12.91
CA VAL A 10 40.62 -31.15 12.83
C VAL A 10 39.39 -30.54 13.49
N SER A 11 39.53 -29.95 14.67
CA SER A 11 38.40 -29.32 15.37
C SER A 11 37.88 -28.07 14.66
N ALA A 12 38.76 -27.25 14.06
CA ALA A 12 38.33 -26.12 13.23
C ALA A 12 37.55 -26.57 11.98
N ILE A 13 38.04 -27.59 11.26
CA ILE A 13 37.35 -28.16 10.09
C ILE A 13 35.99 -28.75 10.50
N LEU A 14 35.94 -29.51 11.60
CA LEU A 14 34.71 -30.12 12.09
C LEU A 14 33.69 -29.05 12.50
N THR A 15 34.14 -28.01 13.21
CA THR A 15 33.28 -26.88 13.58
C THR A 15 32.73 -26.18 12.35
N PHE A 16 33.58 -25.93 11.35
CA PHE A 16 33.17 -25.29 10.10
C PHE A 16 32.16 -26.14 9.32
N ALA A 17 32.42 -27.43 9.15
CA ALA A 17 31.56 -28.34 8.40
C ALA A 17 30.18 -28.47 9.05
N LEU A 18 30.14 -28.71 10.36
CA LEU A 18 28.88 -28.85 11.12
C LEU A 18 28.09 -27.53 11.14
N SER A 19 28.78 -26.41 11.34
CA SER A 19 28.14 -25.09 11.28
C SER A 19 27.60 -24.80 9.89
N SER A 20 28.34 -25.12 8.83
CA SER A 20 27.92 -24.89 7.44
C SER A 20 26.68 -25.70 7.07
N VAL A 21 26.54 -26.94 7.56
CA VAL A 21 25.31 -27.74 7.38
C VAL A 21 24.14 -27.08 8.09
N LEU A 22 24.32 -26.67 9.35
CA LEU A 22 23.29 -25.96 10.11
C LEU A 22 22.88 -24.66 9.42
N TRP A 23 23.84 -23.88 8.93
CA TRP A 23 23.57 -22.62 8.24
C TRP A 23 22.96 -22.82 6.85
N GLY A 24 23.32 -23.88 6.15
CA GLY A 24 22.65 -24.27 4.90
C GLY A 24 21.18 -24.62 5.14
N PHE A 25 20.88 -25.23 6.28
CA PHE A 25 19.51 -25.52 6.72
C PHE A 25 18.76 -24.28 7.23
N LEU A 26 19.44 -23.32 7.88
CA LEU A 26 18.85 -22.08 8.41
C LEU A 26 18.74 -20.93 7.39
N GLY A 27 19.67 -20.83 6.43
CA GLY A 27 19.37 -20.36 5.08
C GLY A 27 18.31 -21.27 4.47
N ALA A 28 17.89 -21.26 3.21
CA ALA A 28 16.64 -21.93 2.79
C ALA A 28 15.34 -21.40 3.47
N PHE A 29 15.34 -21.01 4.75
CA PHE A 29 14.30 -20.19 5.38
C PHE A 29 14.61 -18.70 5.12
N HIS A 30 13.98 -18.13 4.10
CA HIS A 30 14.10 -16.71 3.75
C HIS A 30 12.73 -16.02 3.81
N GLY A 31 12.71 -14.72 4.14
CA GLY A 31 11.50 -13.90 4.13
C GLY A 31 10.44 -14.37 5.15
N PRO A 32 9.16 -14.48 4.78
CA PRO A 32 8.08 -14.84 5.71
C PRO A 32 8.25 -16.21 6.39
N SER A 33 9.06 -17.11 5.83
CA SER A 33 9.33 -18.42 6.42
C SER A 33 10.16 -18.36 7.71
N LEU A 34 10.86 -17.25 7.98
CA LEU A 34 11.52 -17.00 9.28
C LEU A 34 10.51 -16.97 10.44
N TRP A 35 9.22 -16.65 10.17
CA TRP A 35 8.17 -16.69 11.19
C TRP A 35 7.92 -18.10 11.74
N LEU A 36 8.22 -19.16 10.98
CA LEU A 36 8.14 -20.54 11.45
C LEU A 36 9.20 -20.87 12.50
N LEU A 37 10.27 -20.07 12.59
CA LEU A 37 11.34 -20.21 13.58
C LEU A 37 11.08 -19.38 14.86
N VAL A 38 10.06 -18.52 14.88
CA VAL A 38 9.68 -17.71 16.06
C VAL A 38 9.39 -18.55 17.31
N PRO A 39 8.61 -19.66 17.26
CA PRO A 39 8.43 -20.51 18.45
C PRO A 39 9.74 -21.14 18.94
N PHE A 40 10.76 -21.22 18.07
CA PHE A 40 12.10 -21.72 18.39
C PHE A 40 13.10 -20.61 18.73
N GLY A 41 12.68 -19.35 18.83
CA GLY A 41 13.57 -18.19 19.03
C GLY A 41 14.52 -18.32 20.24
N ARG A 42 14.07 -19.02 21.30
CA ARG A 42 14.91 -19.31 22.49
C ARG A 42 15.96 -20.40 22.26
N ILE A 43 15.74 -21.27 21.28
CA ILE A 43 16.63 -22.40 20.91
C ILE A 43 17.62 -21.98 19.82
N ILE A 44 17.33 -20.91 19.07
CA ILE A 44 18.23 -20.40 18.03
C ILE A 44 19.66 -20.12 18.55
N PRO A 45 19.88 -19.44 19.69
CA PRO A 45 21.23 -19.29 20.24
C PRO A 45 21.87 -20.63 20.57
N LEU A 46 21.11 -21.59 21.09
CA LEU A 46 21.60 -22.94 21.39
C LEU A 46 21.99 -23.70 20.11
N LEU A 47 21.26 -23.53 19.00
CA LEU A 47 21.61 -24.13 17.72
C LEU A 47 22.87 -23.49 17.13
N ILE A 48 22.94 -22.16 17.16
CA ILE A 48 24.06 -21.37 16.61
C ILE A 48 25.36 -21.64 17.38
N PHE A 49 25.32 -21.59 18.71
CA PHE A 49 26.50 -21.72 19.56
C PHE A 49 26.73 -23.14 20.08
N GLY A 50 25.74 -24.03 19.98
CA GLY A 50 25.80 -25.39 20.53
C GLY A 50 26.85 -26.26 19.86
N ILE A 51 27.03 -26.14 18.53
CA ILE A 51 28.05 -26.89 17.78
C ILE A 51 29.47 -26.49 18.24
N PRO A 52 29.87 -25.20 18.23
CA PRO A 52 31.15 -24.77 18.80
C PRO A 52 31.31 -25.16 20.29
N ALA A 53 30.26 -24.96 21.09
CA ALA A 53 30.31 -25.24 22.53
C ALA A 53 30.52 -26.73 22.82
N SER A 54 29.84 -27.63 22.11
CA SER A 54 29.98 -29.08 22.31
C SER A 54 31.36 -29.58 21.89
N ILE A 55 31.96 -29.00 20.85
CA ILE A 55 33.36 -29.30 20.45
C ILE A 55 34.35 -28.83 21.52
N VAL A 56 34.14 -27.63 22.09
CA VAL A 56 34.97 -27.10 23.20
C VAL A 56 34.82 -27.97 24.44
N VAL A 57 33.60 -28.35 24.83
CA VAL A 57 33.32 -29.23 25.97
C VAL A 57 33.99 -30.59 25.78
N TYR A 58 33.90 -31.18 24.59
CA TYR A 58 34.62 -32.42 24.26
C TYR A 58 36.14 -32.27 24.48
N GLY A 59 36.72 -31.17 24.00
CA GLY A 59 38.13 -30.85 24.19
C GLY A 59 38.53 -30.77 25.67
N LEU A 60 37.73 -30.10 26.50
CA LEU A 60 37.95 -30.00 27.94
C LEU A 60 37.85 -31.36 28.63
N VAL A 61 36.80 -32.13 28.36
CA VAL A 61 36.56 -33.46 28.96
C VAL A 61 37.65 -34.46 28.60
N LYS A 62 38.19 -34.39 27.36
CA LYS A 62 39.25 -35.27 26.89
C LYS A 62 40.65 -34.70 27.08
N LEU A 63 40.79 -33.54 27.74
CA LEU A 63 42.05 -32.82 27.94
C LEU A 63 42.84 -32.58 26.64
N ARG A 64 42.12 -32.39 25.53
CA ARG A 64 42.69 -32.09 24.21
C ARG A 64 42.55 -30.60 23.93
N LEU A 65 43.55 -29.84 24.37
CA LEU A 65 43.63 -28.39 24.18
C LEU A 65 43.39 -27.95 22.73
N GLY A 66 43.78 -28.76 21.73
CA GLY A 66 43.54 -28.43 20.33
C GLY A 66 42.05 -28.29 19.97
N PHE A 67 41.16 -29.06 20.60
CA PHE A 67 39.71 -28.97 20.37
C PHE A 67 39.04 -27.75 21.03
N VAL A 68 39.72 -27.11 21.99
CA VAL A 68 39.30 -25.83 22.56
C VAL A 68 39.80 -24.68 21.68
N LEU A 69 41.05 -24.76 21.22
CA LEU A 69 41.71 -23.72 20.43
C LEU A 69 41.20 -23.66 18.98
N GLY A 70 40.74 -24.77 18.38
CA GLY A 70 40.25 -24.80 17.00
C GLY A 70 39.03 -23.92 16.73
N PRO A 71 37.91 -24.05 17.50
CA PRO A 71 36.75 -23.17 17.35
C PRO A 71 37.08 -21.68 17.56
N LEU A 72 37.95 -21.38 18.53
CA LEU A 72 38.43 -20.00 18.77
C LEU A 72 39.24 -19.45 17.60
N LEU A 73 40.14 -20.26 17.04
CA LEU A 73 40.91 -19.91 15.85
C LEU A 73 40.00 -19.68 14.65
N LEU A 74 39.01 -20.56 14.44
CA LEU A 74 38.02 -20.41 13.36
C LEU A 74 37.21 -19.12 13.51
N ALA A 75 36.73 -18.82 14.71
CA ALA A 75 36.02 -17.57 14.99
C ALA A 75 36.92 -16.35 14.69
N GLY A 76 38.18 -16.38 15.13
CA GLY A 76 39.16 -15.33 14.82
C GLY A 76 39.38 -15.15 13.32
N VAL A 77 39.52 -16.25 12.56
CA VAL A 77 39.65 -16.23 11.09
C VAL A 77 38.40 -15.65 10.43
N VAL A 78 37.20 -16.06 10.83
CA VAL A 78 35.94 -15.56 10.27
C VAL A 78 35.75 -14.08 10.57
N VAL A 79 36.00 -13.63 11.81
CA VAL A 79 35.91 -12.21 12.18
C VAL A 79 36.93 -11.38 11.40
N THR A 80 38.16 -11.86 11.29
CA THR A 80 39.21 -11.15 10.54
C THR A 80 38.88 -11.09 9.05
N ALA A 81 38.46 -12.20 8.43
CA ALA A 81 38.09 -12.24 7.02
C ALA A 81 36.86 -11.37 6.72
N THR A 82 35.89 -11.36 7.64
CA THR A 82 34.70 -10.49 7.58
C THR A 82 35.12 -9.03 7.67
N HIS A 83 35.95 -8.68 8.65
CA HIS A 83 36.47 -7.32 8.82
C HIS A 83 37.25 -6.86 7.58
N VAL A 84 38.16 -7.68 7.04
CA VAL A 84 38.88 -7.37 5.81
C VAL A 84 37.94 -7.17 4.63
N SER A 85 36.93 -8.04 4.47
CA SER A 85 35.97 -7.95 3.37
C SER A 85 35.09 -6.71 3.46
N VAL A 86 34.61 -6.37 4.66
CA VAL A 86 33.81 -5.18 4.92
C VAL A 86 34.64 -3.92 4.75
N THR A 87 35.87 -3.87 5.29
CA THR A 87 36.77 -2.72 5.11
C THR A 87 37.15 -2.52 3.65
N ALA A 88 37.40 -3.60 2.90
CA ALA A 88 37.62 -3.53 1.46
C ALA A 88 36.37 -3.01 0.73
N ALA A 89 35.17 -3.47 1.12
CA ALA A 89 33.92 -2.99 0.54
C ALA A 89 33.65 -1.51 0.84
N LEU A 90 33.85 -1.08 2.09
CA LEU A 90 33.76 0.32 2.51
C LEU A 90 34.74 1.19 1.72
N THR A 91 35.99 0.75 1.59
CA THR A 91 37.02 1.45 0.82
C THR A 91 36.62 1.58 -0.64
N ALA A 92 36.10 0.51 -1.25
CA ALA A 92 35.63 0.53 -2.63
C ALA A 92 34.40 1.44 -2.83
N VAL A 93 33.44 1.44 -1.91
CA VAL A 93 32.27 2.33 -1.95
C VAL A 93 32.71 3.80 -1.81
N ASN A 94 33.59 4.10 -0.87
CA ASN A 94 34.13 5.45 -0.65
C ASN A 94 34.97 5.93 -1.85
N ALA A 95 35.77 5.05 -2.46
CA ALA A 95 36.55 5.37 -3.65
C ALA A 95 35.69 5.54 -4.90
N TYR A 96 34.51 4.91 -4.95
CA TYR A 96 33.58 5.04 -6.08
C TYR A 96 32.79 6.35 -6.04
N ALA A 97 32.47 6.86 -4.84
CA ALA A 97 31.82 8.14 -4.65
C ALA A 97 32.77 9.31 -4.95
N THR A 98 32.23 10.47 -5.35
CA THR A 98 33.04 11.69 -5.51
C THR A 98 33.11 12.47 -4.21
N SER A 99 34.26 13.10 -3.93
CA SER A 99 34.46 13.92 -2.73
C SER A 99 33.65 15.23 -2.74
N GLY A 100 33.17 15.66 -3.91
CA GLY A 100 32.35 16.86 -4.07
C GLY A 100 31.53 16.83 -5.36
N LEU A 101 30.84 17.95 -5.59
CA LEU A 101 30.10 18.26 -6.80
C LEU A 101 30.85 19.35 -7.59
N ASP A 102 31.38 18.99 -8.75
CA ASP A 102 31.94 19.97 -9.68
C ASP A 102 30.82 20.87 -10.23
N PRO A 103 31.04 22.18 -10.37
CA PRO A 103 30.05 23.05 -10.99
C PRO A 103 29.85 22.68 -12.46
N PRO A 104 28.63 22.84 -13.01
CA PRO A 104 28.41 22.79 -14.45
C PRO A 104 29.31 23.81 -15.17
N SER A 105 29.80 23.47 -16.36
CA SER A 105 30.67 24.36 -17.13
C SER A 105 29.91 25.52 -17.77
N ARG A 106 28.60 25.35 -17.99
CA ARG A 106 27.68 26.38 -18.47
C ARG A 106 26.26 26.19 -17.90
N PRO A 107 25.39 27.21 -17.97
CA PRO A 107 23.97 27.05 -17.66
C PRO A 107 23.28 26.08 -18.63
N HIS A 108 22.39 25.22 -18.12
CA HIS A 108 21.64 24.23 -18.90
C HIS A 108 20.16 24.54 -18.87
N VAL A 109 19.50 24.51 -20.03
CA VAL A 109 18.03 24.69 -20.12
C VAL A 109 17.30 23.36 -19.88
N VAL A 110 17.95 22.22 -20.17
CA VAL A 110 17.35 20.89 -20.04
C VAL A 110 17.87 20.20 -18.78
N LEU A 111 16.94 19.73 -17.94
CA LEU A 111 17.23 18.90 -16.78
C LEU A 111 16.72 17.48 -17.04
N GLY A 112 17.62 16.52 -17.21
CA GLY A 112 17.31 15.13 -17.50
C GLY A 112 17.27 14.26 -16.25
N PHE A 113 16.29 13.37 -16.13
CA PHE A 113 16.11 12.41 -15.06
C PHE A 113 16.07 10.99 -15.63
N GLU A 114 16.93 10.11 -15.13
CA GLU A 114 17.03 8.71 -15.52
C GLU A 114 16.91 7.81 -14.29
N GLY A 115 15.99 6.85 -14.32
CA GLY A 115 15.70 5.92 -13.21
C GLY A 115 14.24 6.01 -12.74
N SER A 116 14.01 5.74 -11.46
CA SER A 116 12.69 5.70 -10.80
C SER A 116 12.07 7.07 -10.48
N ALA A 117 12.63 8.16 -11.01
CA ALA A 117 12.13 9.50 -10.72
C ALA A 117 10.81 9.77 -11.46
N ASP A 118 9.69 9.69 -10.75
CA ASP A 118 8.42 10.23 -11.20
C ASP A 118 8.40 11.77 -11.00
N CYS A 119 7.69 12.46 -11.89
CA CYS A 119 7.50 13.91 -11.84
C CYS A 119 6.69 14.28 -10.58
N ASP A 120 7.35 14.82 -9.56
CA ASP A 120 6.74 15.21 -8.29
C ASP A 120 6.32 16.70 -8.28
N VAL A 121 5.98 17.23 -7.09
CA VAL A 121 5.60 18.64 -6.92
C VAL A 121 6.71 19.60 -7.34
N ALA A 122 7.98 19.26 -7.11
CA ALA A 122 9.10 20.11 -7.52
C ALA A 122 9.22 20.17 -9.04
N CYS A 123 9.00 19.05 -9.74
CA CYS A 123 9.02 19.05 -11.20
C CYS A 123 7.93 19.95 -11.80
N VAL A 124 6.70 19.87 -11.27
CA VAL A 124 5.59 20.77 -11.64
C VAL A 124 5.96 22.22 -11.36
N ARG A 125 6.55 22.51 -10.20
CA ARG A 125 7.02 23.85 -9.84
C ARG A 125 8.07 24.37 -10.81
N ILE A 126 9.12 23.60 -11.10
CA ILE A 126 10.19 23.98 -12.03
C ILE A 126 9.60 24.31 -13.40
N LEU A 127 8.71 23.45 -13.92
CA LEU A 127 8.02 23.72 -15.18
C LEU A 127 7.16 24.97 -15.11
N ALA A 128 6.45 25.20 -14.00
CA ALA A 128 5.55 26.33 -13.89
C ALA A 128 6.26 27.69 -13.75
N THR A 129 7.36 27.75 -12.97
CA THR A 129 7.99 29.01 -12.55
C THR A 129 9.29 29.34 -13.29
N SER A 130 9.84 28.42 -14.09
CA SER A 130 11.11 28.65 -14.79
C SER A 130 11.02 28.39 -16.29
N THR A 131 12.10 28.69 -17.01
CA THR A 131 12.26 28.40 -18.44
C THR A 131 12.86 27.02 -18.70
N HIS A 132 13.08 26.21 -17.66
CA HIS A 132 13.69 24.89 -17.82
C HIS A 132 12.74 23.93 -18.54
N THR A 133 13.34 23.04 -19.33
CA THR A 133 12.68 21.85 -19.90
C THR A 133 13.11 20.65 -19.07
N LEU A 134 12.17 19.83 -18.63
CA LEU A 134 12.53 18.57 -17.95
C LEU A 134 12.59 17.45 -18.98
N ALA A 135 13.48 16.49 -18.82
CA ALA A 135 13.54 15.30 -19.65
C ALA A 135 13.46 14.07 -18.75
N PHE A 136 12.60 13.12 -19.03
CA PHE A 136 12.55 11.86 -18.28
C PHE A 136 12.84 10.70 -19.22
N ARG A 137 13.71 9.79 -18.77
CA ARG A 137 14.01 8.54 -19.45
C ARG A 137 13.37 7.39 -18.70
N ARG A 138 12.32 6.79 -19.27
CA ARG A 138 11.67 5.62 -18.68
C ARG A 138 12.54 4.38 -18.87
N ASP A 139 12.63 3.56 -17.83
CA ASP A 139 13.41 2.32 -17.88
C ASP A 139 12.90 1.31 -18.92
N THR A 140 11.59 1.33 -19.21
CA THR A 140 10.95 0.39 -20.15
C THR A 140 11.21 0.74 -21.60
N THR A 141 11.13 2.01 -21.99
CA THR A 141 11.32 2.44 -23.39
C THR A 141 12.74 2.86 -23.70
N LYS A 142 13.52 3.23 -22.68
CA LYS A 142 14.87 3.82 -22.81
C LYS A 142 14.92 5.09 -23.70
N GLU A 143 13.77 5.65 -24.06
CA GLU A 143 13.61 6.89 -24.80
C GLU A 143 13.48 8.08 -23.84
N TRP A 144 14.02 9.23 -24.22
CA TRP A 144 13.84 10.48 -23.51
C TRP A 144 12.51 11.13 -23.93
N ARG A 145 11.76 11.63 -22.97
CA ARG A 145 10.62 12.53 -23.21
C ARG A 145 10.91 13.89 -22.58
N LEU A 146 10.88 14.93 -23.41
CA LEU A 146 11.00 16.31 -22.94
C LEU A 146 9.62 16.83 -22.55
N TYR A 147 9.55 17.48 -21.40
CA TYR A 147 8.40 18.14 -20.83
C TYR A 147 8.67 19.64 -20.75
N ARG A 148 7.74 20.44 -21.26
CA ARG A 148 7.79 21.90 -21.27
C ARG A 148 6.50 22.47 -20.70
N ARG A 149 6.58 23.70 -20.20
CA ARG A 149 5.37 24.43 -19.81
C ARG A 149 4.52 24.73 -21.05
N GLY A 150 3.31 24.21 -21.06
CA GLY A 150 2.21 24.71 -21.89
C GLY A 150 1.36 25.69 -21.09
N THR A 151 0.70 26.62 -21.78
CA THR A 151 -0.18 27.61 -21.16
C THR A 151 -1.42 27.90 -21.99
N GLY A 152 -2.52 28.31 -21.32
CA GLY A 152 -3.74 28.75 -21.99
C GLY A 152 -4.41 27.61 -22.77
N ASP A 153 -4.79 27.89 -24.02
CA ASP A 153 -5.58 26.97 -24.87
C ASP A 153 -4.89 25.61 -25.10
N GLU A 154 -3.55 25.56 -25.07
CA GLU A 154 -2.80 24.29 -25.17
C GLU A 154 -3.20 23.29 -24.09
N CYS A 155 -3.58 23.79 -22.91
CA CYS A 155 -3.93 22.98 -21.74
C CYS A 155 -5.42 22.60 -21.68
N GLU A 156 -6.25 23.09 -22.61
CA GLU A 156 -7.68 22.78 -22.65
C GLU A 156 -8.00 21.51 -23.45
N THR A 157 -6.99 20.88 -24.05
CA THR A 157 -7.15 19.62 -24.78
C THR A 157 -7.25 18.41 -23.84
N ALA A 158 -8.08 17.42 -24.19
CA ALA A 158 -8.37 16.27 -23.33
C ALA A 158 -7.10 15.48 -22.92
N ASP A 159 -6.14 15.36 -23.83
CA ASP A 159 -4.85 14.69 -23.59
C ASP A 159 -3.97 15.45 -22.56
N ARG A 160 -4.22 16.74 -22.35
CA ARG A 160 -3.46 17.60 -21.43
C ARG A 160 -4.14 17.79 -20.08
N TRP A 161 -5.41 17.41 -19.94
CA TRP A 161 -6.14 17.55 -18.67
C TRP A 161 -5.47 16.85 -17.47
N PRO A 162 -4.92 15.62 -17.58
CA PRO A 162 -4.23 15.01 -16.45
C PRO A 162 -3.09 15.88 -15.92
N SER A 163 -2.28 16.44 -16.83
CA SER A 163 -1.19 17.33 -16.45
C SER A 163 -1.70 18.68 -15.94
N LYS A 164 -2.74 19.26 -16.56
CA LYS A 164 -3.38 20.49 -16.05
C LYS A 164 -3.86 20.30 -14.60
N LEU A 165 -4.48 19.17 -14.27
CA LEU A 165 -4.94 18.87 -12.91
C LEU A 165 -3.79 18.71 -11.91
N GLU A 166 -2.64 18.19 -12.33
CA GLU A 166 -1.42 18.15 -11.49
C GLU A 166 -0.90 19.57 -11.19
N PHE A 167 -0.89 20.45 -12.19
CA PHE A 167 -0.52 21.86 -12.03
C PHE A 167 -1.50 22.60 -11.13
N LEU A 168 -2.81 22.42 -11.32
CA LEU A 168 -3.84 22.98 -10.44
C LEU A 168 -3.67 22.51 -8.99
N ARG A 169 -3.39 21.22 -8.77
CA ARG A 169 -3.12 20.67 -7.44
C ARG A 169 -1.88 21.30 -6.78
N ALA A 170 -0.87 21.65 -7.57
CA ALA A 170 0.32 22.38 -7.12
C ALA A 170 0.09 23.91 -6.98
N GLY A 171 -1.10 24.39 -7.36
CA GLY A 171 -1.50 25.78 -7.27
C GLY A 171 -1.07 26.64 -8.44
N PHE A 172 -1.00 26.09 -9.65
CA PHE A 172 -0.73 26.81 -10.88
C PHE A 172 -1.93 26.76 -11.82
N LEU A 173 -2.53 27.94 -12.09
CA LEU A 173 -3.64 28.09 -13.03
C LEU A 173 -3.14 28.09 -14.49
N ASN A 174 -4.01 27.69 -15.42
CA ASN A 174 -3.81 27.80 -16.88
C ASN A 174 -2.47 27.23 -17.40
N SER A 175 -1.92 26.24 -16.69
CA SER A 175 -0.62 25.66 -16.97
C SER A 175 -0.74 24.14 -17.04
N CYS A 176 0.09 23.52 -17.87
CA CYS A 176 0.20 22.08 -18.02
C CYS A 176 1.61 21.74 -18.53
N ALA A 177 1.95 20.46 -18.57
CA ALA A 177 3.12 19.97 -19.26
C ALA A 177 2.76 19.48 -20.67
N THR A 178 3.45 20.03 -21.66
CA THR A 178 3.49 19.47 -23.02
C THR A 178 4.70 18.57 -23.12
N ASP A 179 4.54 17.43 -23.81
CA ASP A 179 5.61 16.44 -23.92
C ASP A 179 5.91 16.06 -25.36
N ARG A 180 7.17 15.72 -25.63
CA ARG A 180 7.64 15.20 -26.92
C ARG A 180 8.78 14.19 -26.75
N PRO A 181 8.79 13.08 -27.50
CA PRO A 181 9.91 12.15 -27.48
C PRO A 181 11.13 12.79 -28.15
N VAL A 182 12.32 12.47 -27.64
CA VAL A 182 13.61 12.78 -28.29
C VAL A 182 14.53 11.56 -28.19
N PRO A 183 15.31 11.23 -29.23
CA PRO A 183 16.20 10.07 -29.18
C PRO A 183 17.28 10.23 -28.11
N GLU A 184 17.88 11.42 -28.03
CA GLU A 184 18.96 11.72 -27.11
C GLU A 184 19.00 13.20 -26.74
N LEU A 185 19.54 13.49 -25.56
CA LEU A 185 19.81 14.85 -25.10
C LEU A 185 21.22 15.25 -25.55
N SER A 186 21.35 16.30 -26.35
CA SER A 186 22.65 16.83 -26.78
C SER A 186 23.29 17.74 -25.73
N ASP A 187 22.46 18.53 -25.03
CA ASP A 187 22.87 19.52 -24.03
C ASP A 187 21.90 19.48 -22.85
N ALA A 188 22.35 18.97 -21.70
CA ALA A 188 21.51 18.81 -20.51
C ALA A 188 22.35 18.57 -19.24
N LEU A 189 21.78 18.94 -18.10
CA LEU A 189 22.21 18.40 -16.81
C LEU A 189 21.40 17.13 -16.51
N ILE A 190 22.06 15.97 -16.45
CA ILE A 190 21.42 14.67 -16.28
C ILE A 190 21.63 14.14 -14.87
N ILE A 191 20.54 13.66 -14.30
CA ILE A 191 20.35 13.18 -12.94
C ILE A 191 20.00 11.71 -13.04
N ARG A 192 20.76 10.84 -12.38
CA ARG A 192 20.52 9.40 -12.41
C ARG A 192 20.33 8.85 -11.03
N GLU A 193 19.30 8.02 -10.89
CA GLU A 193 19.11 7.14 -9.75
C GLU A 193 19.25 5.70 -10.22
N ARG A 194 20.19 4.96 -9.62
CA ARG A 194 20.41 3.54 -9.94
C ARG A 194 20.30 2.71 -8.69
N LEU A 195 19.34 1.79 -8.68
CA LEU A 195 19.25 0.74 -7.66
C LEU A 195 20.31 -0.32 -7.91
N THR A 196 21.07 -0.69 -6.89
CA THR A 196 22.14 -1.70 -7.00
C THR A 196 21.64 -3.12 -6.78
N SER A 197 20.33 -3.37 -6.95
CA SER A 197 19.71 -4.69 -6.80
C SER A 197 20.14 -5.71 -7.87
N GLY A 198 21.02 -5.34 -8.81
CA GLY A 198 21.65 -6.22 -9.81
C GLY A 198 23.18 -6.27 -9.72
N ARG A 199 23.80 -7.13 -10.56
CA ARG A 199 25.26 -7.21 -10.74
C ARG A 199 25.81 -5.95 -11.44
N LEU A 200 25.74 -4.78 -10.79
CA LEU A 200 26.61 -3.69 -11.19
C LEU A 200 28.04 -4.13 -10.87
N THR A 201 28.86 -4.30 -11.91
CA THR A 201 30.22 -4.83 -11.81
C THR A 201 31.17 -3.93 -11.02
N VAL A 202 30.77 -2.69 -10.75
CA VAL A 202 31.66 -1.64 -10.23
C VAL A 202 31.64 -1.53 -8.70
N LEU A 203 30.56 -1.96 -8.04
CA LEU A 203 30.47 -1.97 -6.57
C LEU A 203 30.63 -3.38 -5.99
N PRO A 204 31.12 -3.51 -4.74
CA PRO A 204 31.23 -4.80 -4.08
C PRO A 204 29.88 -5.51 -4.02
N ARG A 205 29.87 -6.85 -4.20
CA ARG A 205 28.64 -7.67 -4.10
C ARG A 205 27.91 -7.56 -2.76
N LEU A 206 28.63 -7.14 -1.72
CA LEU A 206 28.08 -6.95 -0.37
C LEU A 206 27.27 -5.66 -0.24
N PHE A 207 27.40 -4.72 -1.18
CA PHE A 207 26.70 -3.44 -1.13
C PHE A 207 25.32 -3.54 -1.79
N HIS A 208 24.30 -3.07 -1.05
CA HIS A 208 22.94 -2.91 -1.55
C HIS A 208 22.46 -1.50 -1.26
N GLY A 209 21.98 -0.78 -2.28
CA GLY A 209 21.55 0.58 -2.11
C GLY A 209 21.22 1.29 -3.41
N VAL A 210 21.41 2.61 -3.38
CA VAL A 210 21.10 3.55 -4.43
C VAL A 210 22.34 4.36 -4.75
N ILE A 211 22.62 4.55 -6.04
CA ILE A 211 23.65 5.45 -6.54
C ILE A 211 22.93 6.64 -7.17
N HIS A 212 23.28 7.84 -6.73
CA HIS A 212 22.84 9.08 -7.35
C HIS A 212 24.01 9.69 -8.12
N GLU A 213 23.84 9.91 -9.42
CA GLU A 213 24.85 10.52 -10.28
C GLU A 213 24.32 11.82 -10.89
N ILE A 214 25.22 12.78 -11.04
CA ILE A 214 24.97 14.04 -11.71
C ILE A 214 26.03 14.18 -12.79
N SER A 215 25.58 14.36 -14.02
CA SER A 215 26.47 14.54 -15.16
C SER A 215 26.01 15.69 -16.03
N GLU A 216 26.96 16.50 -16.47
CA GLU A 216 26.75 17.47 -17.52
C GLU A 216 26.94 16.79 -18.88
N ARG A 217 25.98 16.96 -19.79
CA ARG A 217 26.10 16.51 -21.17
C ARG A 217 26.18 17.72 -22.08
N MET A 218 27.18 17.74 -22.95
CA MET A 218 27.42 18.80 -23.94
C MET A 218 27.84 18.18 -25.26
N ASP A 219 27.15 18.55 -26.34
CA ASP A 219 27.37 18.02 -27.69
C ASP A 219 27.44 16.48 -27.71
N GLY A 220 26.58 15.84 -26.91
CA GLY A 220 26.50 14.38 -26.75
C GLY A 220 27.60 13.75 -25.87
N ARG A 221 28.58 14.52 -25.39
CA ARG A 221 29.63 14.05 -24.48
C ARG A 221 29.22 14.28 -23.04
N GLU A 222 29.47 13.29 -22.19
CA GLU A 222 29.07 13.33 -20.79
C GLU A 222 30.26 13.51 -19.86
N ARG A 223 30.13 14.44 -18.91
CA ARG A 223 31.08 14.73 -17.83
C ARG A 223 30.40 14.49 -16.49
N LEU A 224 30.90 13.55 -15.69
CA LEU A 224 30.41 13.35 -14.33
C LEU A 224 30.79 14.57 -13.48
N LEU A 225 29.79 15.18 -12.84
CA LEU A 225 29.99 16.29 -11.90
C LEU A 225 30.08 15.78 -10.46
N GLY A 226 29.30 14.75 -10.13
CA GLY A 226 29.27 14.20 -8.79
C GLY A 226 28.57 12.85 -8.73
N ARG A 227 28.93 12.06 -7.72
CA ARG A 227 28.33 10.77 -7.40
C ARG A 227 28.22 10.57 -5.90
N MET A 228 27.01 10.25 -5.46
CA MET A 228 26.70 9.83 -4.10
C MET A 228 26.29 8.36 -4.10
N VAL A 229 26.71 7.62 -3.07
CA VAL A 229 26.35 6.21 -2.88
C VAL A 229 25.75 6.06 -1.49
N ARG A 230 24.51 5.58 -1.42
CA ARG A 230 23.79 5.36 -0.15
C ARG A 230 23.25 3.95 -0.10
N GLY A 231 23.48 3.23 0.99
CA GLY A 231 22.97 1.88 1.12
C GLY A 231 23.42 1.20 2.39
N THR A 232 23.42 -0.13 2.35
CA THR A 232 23.93 -0.99 3.40
C THR A 232 24.98 -1.95 2.85
N ILE A 233 25.97 -2.26 3.68
CA ILE A 233 26.89 -3.36 3.44
C ILE A 233 26.40 -4.55 4.26
N ARG A 234 26.08 -5.63 3.56
CA ARG A 234 25.75 -6.92 4.19
C ARG A 234 27.04 -7.63 4.56
N PHE A 235 27.08 -8.15 5.78
CA PHE A 235 28.20 -8.94 6.21
C PHE A 235 28.18 -10.30 5.48
N PRO A 236 29.33 -10.84 5.03
CA PRO A 236 29.44 -12.15 4.40
C PRO A 236 29.29 -13.31 5.40
N VAL A 237 28.42 -13.15 6.41
CA VAL A 237 28.10 -14.14 7.43
C VAL A 237 26.57 -14.19 7.59
N PRO A 238 26.01 -15.27 8.16
CA PRO A 238 24.58 -15.36 8.42
C PRO A 238 24.07 -14.19 9.26
N ASP A 239 22.85 -13.71 8.98
CA ASP A 239 22.25 -12.52 9.61
C ASP A 239 22.28 -12.58 11.14
N ALA A 240 22.05 -13.75 11.73
CA ALA A 240 22.11 -13.92 13.18
C ALA A 240 23.51 -13.63 13.76
N VAL A 241 24.57 -14.03 13.05
CA VAL A 241 25.96 -13.70 13.43
C VAL A 241 26.23 -12.22 13.16
N ALA A 242 25.74 -11.68 12.04
CA ALA A 242 25.87 -10.26 11.71
C ALA A 242 25.26 -9.36 12.81
N ILE A 243 24.05 -9.71 13.28
CA ILE A 243 23.35 -9.00 14.35
C ILE A 243 24.10 -9.13 15.67
N LEU A 244 24.49 -10.34 16.08
CA LEU A 244 25.10 -10.58 17.39
C LEU A 244 26.54 -10.05 17.50
N ALA A 245 27.33 -10.16 16.43
CA ALA A 245 28.75 -9.80 16.46
C ALA A 245 29.02 -8.38 15.91
N PHE A 246 28.16 -7.85 15.03
CA PHE A 246 28.40 -6.59 14.31
C PHE A 246 27.23 -5.61 14.34
N GLY A 247 26.12 -5.93 15.03
CA GLY A 247 24.97 -5.04 15.16
C GLY A 247 23.99 -5.01 13.98
N GLY A 248 24.13 -5.90 12.99
CA GLY A 248 23.20 -6.05 11.87
C GLY A 248 23.78 -5.57 10.56
N GLU A 249 23.00 -4.84 9.74
CA GLU A 249 23.50 -4.23 8.51
C GLU A 249 24.21 -2.90 8.81
N MET A 250 25.33 -2.62 8.13
CA MET A 250 26.03 -1.34 8.27
C MET A 250 25.52 -0.35 7.22
N SER A 251 24.81 0.70 7.65
CA SER A 251 24.45 1.81 6.77
C SER A 251 25.70 2.59 6.35
N ILE A 252 25.83 2.85 5.05
CA ILE A 252 26.88 3.68 4.48
C ILE A 252 26.25 4.79 3.63
N SER A 253 26.81 5.97 3.77
CA SER A 253 26.60 7.10 2.88
C SER A 253 27.98 7.64 2.51
N ALA A 254 28.35 7.51 1.24
CA ALA A 254 29.64 7.95 0.71
C ALA A 254 29.45 9.03 -0.36
N GLY A 255 30.37 9.99 -0.35
CA GLY A 255 30.34 11.19 -1.19
C GLY A 255 29.63 12.37 -0.51
N GLN A 256 29.61 13.51 -1.20
CA GLN A 256 28.86 14.67 -0.71
C GLN A 256 27.39 14.30 -0.62
N THR A 257 26.78 14.52 0.55
CA THR A 257 25.33 14.37 0.72
C THR A 257 24.66 15.48 -0.04
N ILE A 258 24.16 15.17 -1.23
CA ILE A 258 23.37 16.08 -2.02
C ILE A 258 21.95 15.53 -1.96
N ASP A 259 21.10 16.11 -1.12
CA ASP A 259 19.68 15.81 -1.19
C ASP A 259 19.16 16.18 -2.59
N ILE A 260 18.22 15.40 -3.13
CA ILE A 260 17.61 15.66 -4.44
C ILE A 260 17.05 17.10 -4.50
N LYS A 261 16.61 17.62 -3.36
CA LYS A 261 16.10 18.98 -3.20
C LYS A 261 17.17 20.04 -3.37
N THR A 262 18.24 19.96 -2.58
CA THR A 262 19.42 20.84 -2.67
C THR A 262 20.01 20.78 -4.07
N PHE A 263 19.97 19.60 -4.68
CA PHE A 263 20.45 19.39 -6.02
C PHE A 263 19.58 20.07 -7.09
N LEU A 264 18.26 19.86 -7.07
CA LEU A 264 17.33 20.56 -7.96
C LEU A 264 17.43 22.07 -7.75
N SER A 265 17.65 22.52 -6.52
CA SER A 265 17.85 23.92 -6.20
C SER A 265 19.10 24.48 -6.86
N ALA A 266 20.24 23.78 -6.76
CA ALA A 266 21.48 24.18 -7.41
C ALA A 266 21.39 24.15 -8.95
N ALA A 267 20.70 23.14 -9.51
CA ALA A 267 20.52 22.98 -10.95
C ALA A 267 19.61 24.05 -11.57
N THR A 268 18.54 24.44 -10.86
CA THR A 268 17.51 25.36 -11.36
C THR A 268 17.76 26.82 -10.95
N GLY A 269 18.60 27.05 -9.94
CA GLY A 269 18.74 28.33 -9.26
C GLY A 269 17.55 28.71 -8.38
N ILE A 270 16.55 27.82 -8.23
CA ILE A 270 15.36 28.05 -7.40
C ILE A 270 15.68 27.58 -5.97
N PRO A 271 15.51 28.41 -4.92
CA PRO A 271 15.74 27.98 -3.55
C PRO A 271 14.96 26.70 -3.20
N GLU A 272 15.56 25.79 -2.42
CA GLU A 272 14.91 24.54 -2.00
C GLU A 272 13.54 24.78 -1.34
N ALA A 273 13.44 25.79 -0.49
CA ALA A 273 12.19 26.18 0.15
C ALA A 273 11.10 26.56 -0.87
N GLU A 274 11.48 27.14 -2.02
CA GLU A 274 10.56 27.52 -3.08
C GLU A 274 10.17 26.35 -3.98
N LEU A 275 11.08 25.39 -4.25
CA LEU A 275 10.79 24.22 -5.08
C LEU A 275 9.62 23.39 -4.52
N TYR A 276 9.51 23.34 -3.20
CA TYR A 276 8.46 22.60 -2.50
C TYR A 276 7.42 23.50 -1.83
N ALA A 277 7.54 24.82 -1.99
CA ALA A 277 6.48 25.73 -1.57
C ALA A 277 5.25 25.52 -2.47
N PHE A 278 4.08 25.42 -1.85
CA PHE A 278 2.83 25.53 -2.59
C PHE A 278 2.65 26.98 -3.03
N HIS A 279 2.56 27.24 -4.33
CA HIS A 279 2.15 28.57 -4.81
C HIS A 279 0.64 28.65 -4.64
N ALA A 280 0.18 29.36 -3.62
CA ALA A 280 -1.24 29.47 -3.38
C ALA A 280 -1.81 30.63 -4.21
N PHE A 281 -2.34 30.33 -5.41
CA PHE A 281 -3.57 31.04 -5.76
C PHE A 281 -4.58 30.79 -4.63
N PRO A 282 -5.48 31.74 -4.35
CA PRO A 282 -6.51 31.54 -3.34
C PRO A 282 -7.20 30.19 -3.57
N PRO A 283 -7.33 29.32 -2.54
CA PRO A 283 -7.87 27.96 -2.72
C PRO A 283 -9.20 27.94 -3.46
N ALA A 284 -10.05 28.95 -3.24
CA ALA A 284 -11.30 29.14 -3.95
C ALA A 284 -11.15 29.15 -5.49
N THR A 285 -10.16 29.88 -6.01
CA THR A 285 -9.94 30.03 -7.46
C THR A 285 -9.49 28.71 -8.09
N ILE A 286 -8.58 27.99 -7.43
CA ILE A 286 -8.11 26.68 -7.91
C ILE A 286 -9.27 25.67 -7.90
N MET A 287 -10.07 25.70 -6.82
CA MET A 287 -11.23 24.82 -6.69
C MET A 287 -12.29 25.06 -7.77
N ASP A 288 -12.55 26.32 -8.14
CA ASP A 288 -13.48 26.65 -9.23
C ASP A 288 -13.03 26.04 -10.57
N ASP A 289 -11.73 26.00 -10.86
CA ASP A 289 -11.23 25.38 -12.10
C ASP A 289 -11.29 23.85 -12.03
N LEU A 290 -10.96 23.25 -10.89
CA LEU A 290 -11.07 21.79 -10.68
C LEU A 290 -12.52 21.29 -10.81
N GLU A 291 -13.49 22.05 -10.32
CA GLU A 291 -14.92 21.68 -10.38
C GLU A 291 -15.47 21.55 -11.81
N ARG A 292 -14.79 22.10 -12.82
CA ARG A 292 -15.13 21.96 -14.24
C ARG A 292 -14.80 20.57 -14.79
N PHE A 293 -13.93 19.83 -14.11
CA PHE A 293 -13.46 18.51 -14.52
C PHE A 293 -14.20 17.35 -13.83
N PHE A 294 -15.05 17.62 -12.84
CA PHE A 294 -15.79 16.57 -12.12
C PHE A 294 -16.71 15.75 -13.02
N ASP A 295 -17.30 16.37 -14.04
CA ASP A 295 -18.22 15.72 -14.95
C ASP A 295 -17.51 15.22 -16.24
N ARG A 296 -16.16 15.12 -16.24
CA ARG A 296 -15.34 14.60 -17.34
C ARG A 296 -14.84 13.18 -17.01
N PRO A 297 -15.43 12.10 -17.57
CA PRO A 297 -15.12 10.72 -17.16
C PRO A 297 -13.64 10.34 -17.24
N GLN A 298 -12.88 10.94 -18.17
CA GLN A 298 -11.46 10.66 -18.37
C GLN A 298 -10.58 11.10 -17.20
N VAL A 299 -11.00 12.14 -16.46
CA VAL A 299 -10.16 12.81 -15.45
C VAL A 299 -10.90 13.18 -14.17
N SER A 300 -12.18 12.81 -14.02
CA SER A 300 -13.01 13.13 -12.86
C SER A 300 -12.36 12.68 -11.55
N ASN A 301 -11.84 11.45 -11.50
CA ASN A 301 -11.16 10.92 -10.32
C ASN A 301 -9.89 11.73 -9.96
N LEU A 302 -9.10 12.16 -10.95
CA LEU A 302 -7.94 13.00 -10.71
C LEU A 302 -8.35 14.37 -10.16
N ALA A 303 -9.41 14.97 -10.72
CA ALA A 303 -9.94 16.24 -10.28
C ALA A 303 -10.50 16.18 -8.85
N ILE A 304 -11.30 15.14 -8.54
CA ILE A 304 -11.83 14.86 -7.19
C ILE A 304 -10.70 14.73 -6.18
N ASN A 305 -9.66 13.95 -6.50
CA ASN A 305 -8.51 13.77 -5.62
C ASN A 305 -7.70 15.06 -5.42
N ALA A 306 -7.49 15.84 -6.48
CA ALA A 306 -6.84 17.15 -6.38
C ALA A 306 -7.65 18.11 -5.49
N TRP A 307 -8.97 18.17 -5.69
CA TRP A 307 -9.86 19.02 -4.91
C TRP A 307 -9.87 18.64 -3.43
N ALA A 308 -10.01 17.34 -3.14
CA ALA A 308 -9.97 16.81 -1.78
C ALA A 308 -8.61 17.07 -1.10
N ARG A 309 -7.50 16.97 -1.84
CA ARG A 309 -6.16 17.29 -1.31
C ARG A 309 -6.03 18.76 -0.94
N ILE A 310 -6.52 19.68 -1.78
CA ILE A 310 -6.52 21.11 -1.48
C ILE A 310 -7.40 21.39 -0.27
N ALA A 311 -8.59 20.78 -0.19
CA ALA A 311 -9.45 20.91 0.98
C ALA A 311 -8.76 20.40 2.25
N PHE A 312 -8.06 19.27 2.17
CA PHE A 312 -7.31 18.69 3.30
C PHE A 312 -6.20 19.61 3.81
N THR A 313 -5.42 20.22 2.92
CA THR A 313 -4.32 21.11 3.34
C THR A 313 -4.79 22.48 3.81
N ASN A 314 -6.01 22.90 3.45
CA ASN A 314 -6.54 24.24 3.73
C ASN A 314 -7.72 24.26 4.72
N SER A 315 -8.17 23.09 5.22
CA SER A 315 -9.38 22.97 6.05
C SER A 315 -9.33 23.81 7.32
N LYS A 316 -8.16 23.93 7.94
CA LYS A 316 -7.95 24.68 9.18
C LYS A 316 -8.02 26.19 8.95
N ASP A 317 -7.34 26.68 7.92
CA ASP A 317 -7.14 28.12 7.71
C ASP A 317 -8.21 28.75 6.80
N HIS A 318 -8.98 27.94 6.07
CA HIS A 318 -10.00 28.38 5.11
C HIS A 318 -11.34 27.64 5.29
N ALA A 319 -11.69 27.29 6.52
CA ALA A 319 -12.93 26.56 6.84
C ALA A 319 -14.19 27.31 6.38
N ASP A 320 -14.21 28.64 6.49
CA ASP A 320 -15.28 29.53 6.08
C ASP A 320 -15.57 29.49 4.58
N VAL A 321 -14.54 29.30 3.76
CA VAL A 321 -14.66 29.14 2.31
C VAL A 321 -15.02 27.69 1.93
N LEU A 322 -14.43 26.72 2.61
CA LEU A 322 -14.53 25.30 2.26
C LEU A 322 -15.87 24.68 2.68
N LYS A 323 -16.38 24.98 3.87
CA LYS A 323 -17.63 24.38 4.38
C LYS A 323 -18.83 24.65 3.47
N PRO A 324 -19.13 25.90 3.03
CA PRO A 324 -20.23 26.15 2.11
C PRO A 324 -20.07 25.46 0.75
N ARG A 325 -18.83 25.38 0.23
CA ARG A 325 -18.54 24.68 -1.03
C ARG A 325 -18.77 23.18 -0.91
N ILE A 326 -18.32 22.57 0.18
CA ILE A 326 -18.56 21.14 0.47
C ILE A 326 -20.06 20.87 0.58
N ASP A 327 -20.84 21.68 1.32
CA ASP A 327 -22.29 21.49 1.40
C ASP A 327 -22.96 21.59 0.03
N ARG A 328 -22.57 22.57 -0.81
CA ARG A 328 -23.04 22.68 -2.20
C ARG A 328 -22.74 21.43 -3.03
N LEU A 329 -21.54 20.87 -2.90
CA LEU A 329 -21.14 19.65 -3.61
C LEU A 329 -21.94 18.44 -3.14
N LEU A 330 -22.17 18.31 -1.84
CA LEU A 330 -22.99 17.24 -1.26
C LEU A 330 -24.48 17.38 -1.60
N ALA A 331 -24.97 18.58 -1.85
CA ALA A 331 -26.33 18.86 -2.31
C ALA A 331 -26.52 18.71 -3.83
N SER A 332 -25.46 18.39 -4.57
CA SER A 332 -25.48 18.27 -6.03
C SER A 332 -26.29 17.07 -6.52
N GLY A 333 -26.86 17.18 -7.73
CA GLY A 333 -27.43 16.05 -8.47
C GLY A 333 -26.40 15.21 -9.26
N SER A 334 -25.11 15.51 -9.16
CA SER A 334 -24.02 14.77 -9.82
C SER A 334 -23.26 13.92 -8.82
N ALA A 335 -23.15 12.61 -9.10
CA ALA A 335 -22.43 11.66 -8.27
C ALA A 335 -20.96 12.03 -8.07
N ASN A 336 -20.28 12.52 -9.11
CA ASN A 336 -18.86 12.92 -9.01
C ASN A 336 -18.69 14.15 -8.12
N ARG A 337 -19.65 15.09 -8.17
CA ARG A 337 -19.65 16.27 -7.28
C ARG A 337 -19.89 15.86 -5.82
N ILE A 338 -20.84 14.96 -5.56
CA ILE A 338 -21.05 14.40 -4.22
C ILE A 338 -19.78 13.70 -3.72
N ALA A 339 -19.13 12.89 -4.58
CA ALA A 339 -17.90 12.19 -4.24
C ALA A 339 -16.77 13.17 -3.85
N ALA A 340 -16.62 14.29 -4.57
CA ALA A 340 -15.70 15.36 -4.19
C ALA A 340 -16.01 15.94 -2.81
N GLY A 341 -17.28 16.25 -2.53
CA GLY A 341 -17.72 16.74 -1.23
C GLY A 341 -17.40 15.75 -0.10
N LEU A 342 -17.70 14.46 -0.30
CA LEU A 342 -17.41 13.41 0.68
C LEU A 342 -15.91 13.21 0.88
N ALA A 343 -15.11 13.20 -0.19
CA ALA A 343 -13.66 13.04 -0.09
C ALA A 343 -13.02 14.19 0.70
N ALA A 344 -13.50 15.42 0.48
CA ALA A 344 -12.96 16.59 1.13
C ALA A 344 -13.33 16.74 2.61
N LEU A 345 -14.46 16.17 3.04
CA LEU A 345 -14.82 16.13 4.45
C LEU A 345 -13.75 15.45 5.31
N PHE A 346 -12.97 14.50 4.75
CA PHE A 346 -11.83 13.91 5.46
C PHE A 346 -10.72 14.91 5.79
N GLY A 347 -10.70 16.07 5.15
CA GLY A 347 -9.82 17.19 5.48
C GLY A 347 -10.14 17.87 6.81
N PHE A 348 -11.35 17.72 7.32
CA PHE A 348 -11.77 18.31 8.59
C PHE A 348 -11.59 17.32 9.76
N PRO A 349 -11.21 17.77 10.96
CA PRO A 349 -11.37 16.98 12.18
C PRO A 349 -12.81 16.49 12.35
N GLU A 350 -13.02 15.33 12.97
CA GLU A 350 -14.36 14.73 13.13
C GLU A 350 -15.37 15.70 13.79
N VAL A 351 -14.93 16.41 14.83
CA VAL A 351 -15.71 17.43 15.56
C VAL A 351 -16.16 18.60 14.67
N ASP A 352 -15.46 18.88 13.58
CA ASP A 352 -15.77 19.99 12.68
C ASP A 352 -16.66 19.59 11.51
N ARG A 353 -16.99 18.29 11.35
CA ARG A 353 -17.80 17.77 10.25
C ARG A 353 -19.31 17.87 10.48
N HIS A 354 -19.74 18.33 11.67
CA HIS A 354 -21.16 18.40 12.02
C HIS A 354 -22.01 19.22 11.04
N PHE A 355 -21.43 20.24 10.39
CA PHE A 355 -22.14 21.05 9.39
C PHE A 355 -22.70 20.24 8.21
N ALA A 356 -22.10 19.09 7.89
CA ALA A 356 -22.50 18.24 6.77
C ALA A 356 -23.31 17.01 7.20
N ARG A 357 -23.54 16.81 8.50
CA ARG A 357 -24.13 15.58 9.07
C ARG A 357 -25.48 15.24 8.43
N ASP A 358 -26.39 16.19 8.39
CA ASP A 358 -27.74 15.96 7.86
C ASP A 358 -27.69 15.63 6.37
N ARG A 359 -26.80 16.29 5.62
CA ARG A 359 -26.60 16.01 4.20
C ARG A 359 -26.03 14.61 3.95
N ILE A 360 -25.05 14.18 4.75
CA ILE A 360 -24.50 12.82 4.71
C ILE A 360 -25.59 11.78 4.96
N ILE A 361 -26.47 12.03 5.94
CA ILE A 361 -27.61 11.15 6.25
C ILE A 361 -28.56 11.09 5.05
N GLU A 362 -28.97 12.23 4.50
CA GLU A 362 -29.88 12.29 3.36
C GLU A 362 -29.30 11.60 2.11
N LEU A 363 -27.98 11.68 1.90
CA LEU A 363 -27.32 11.00 0.78
C LEU A 363 -27.45 9.47 0.84
N ALA A 364 -27.58 8.86 2.01
CA ALA A 364 -27.83 7.41 2.12
C ALA A 364 -29.19 7.00 1.49
N PHE A 365 -30.12 7.95 1.39
CA PHE A 365 -31.42 7.78 0.76
C PHE A 365 -31.46 8.26 -0.69
N ASN A 366 -30.36 8.77 -1.24
CA ASN A 366 -30.33 9.30 -2.59
C ASN A 366 -30.14 8.16 -3.63
N PRO A 367 -30.93 8.12 -4.73
CA PRO A 367 -30.77 7.08 -5.76
C PRO A 367 -29.43 7.10 -6.49
N LEU A 368 -28.69 8.21 -6.47
CA LEU A 368 -27.35 8.30 -7.06
C LEU A 368 -26.33 7.37 -6.39
N VAL A 369 -26.59 6.89 -5.18
CA VAL A 369 -25.76 5.89 -4.49
C VAL A 369 -25.69 4.57 -5.26
N ASP A 370 -26.73 4.25 -6.02
CA ASP A 370 -26.83 3.02 -6.81
C ASP A 370 -26.29 3.18 -8.25
N ALA A 371 -25.84 4.38 -8.63
CA ALA A 371 -25.30 4.61 -9.97
C ALA A 371 -24.00 3.80 -10.18
N PRO A 372 -23.88 3.00 -11.26
CA PRO A 372 -22.73 2.11 -11.47
C PRO A 372 -21.37 2.82 -11.51
N GLU A 373 -21.36 4.07 -12.00
CA GLU A 373 -20.16 4.89 -12.14
C GLU A 373 -19.78 5.61 -10.83
N ALA A 374 -20.70 5.64 -9.86
CA ALA A 374 -20.56 6.39 -8.62
C ALA A 374 -19.95 5.52 -7.52
N LEU A 375 -18.66 5.70 -7.22
CA LEU A 375 -18.01 5.08 -6.06
C LEU A 375 -18.40 5.75 -4.73
N LEU A 376 -19.68 6.07 -4.54
CA LEU A 376 -20.24 6.78 -3.38
C LEU A 376 -20.41 5.94 -2.11
N PRO A 377 -20.79 4.64 -2.16
CA PRO A 377 -21.06 3.88 -0.94
C PRO A 377 -19.88 3.83 0.04
N SER A 378 -18.66 3.64 -0.47
CA SER A 378 -17.45 3.53 0.37
C SER A 378 -17.16 4.82 1.17
N PRO A 379 -16.97 6.00 0.56
CA PRO A 379 -16.74 7.23 1.32
C PRO A 379 -17.94 7.60 2.20
N LEU A 380 -19.18 7.32 1.78
CA LEU A 380 -20.36 7.61 2.58
C LEU A 380 -20.41 6.73 3.85
N LYS A 381 -20.08 5.44 3.76
CA LYS A 381 -19.90 4.56 4.93
C LYS A 381 -18.85 5.11 5.89
N GLY A 382 -17.71 5.56 5.36
CA GLY A 382 -16.62 6.16 6.15
C GLY A 382 -17.02 7.40 6.94
N HIS A 383 -18.03 8.15 6.50
CA HIS A 383 -18.57 9.30 7.26
C HIS A 383 -19.71 8.92 8.18
N LEU A 384 -20.65 8.10 7.69
CA LEU A 384 -21.74 7.60 8.52
C LEU A 384 -21.20 6.87 9.73
N VAL A 385 -20.08 6.13 9.64
CA VAL A 385 -19.40 5.43 10.76
C VAL A 385 -19.06 6.31 11.96
N GLN A 386 -18.90 7.61 11.73
CA GLN A 386 -18.57 8.57 12.78
C GLN A 386 -19.82 9.10 13.50
N ILE A 387 -21.02 8.81 13.00
CA ILE A 387 -22.27 9.17 13.64
C ILE A 387 -22.60 8.12 14.70
N ASP A 388 -22.55 8.54 15.98
CA ASP A 388 -22.83 7.71 17.15
C ASP A 388 -24.24 7.14 17.12
N ASP A 389 -25.22 7.99 16.85
CA ASP A 389 -26.63 7.64 16.88
C ASP A 389 -27.43 8.37 15.80
N PHE A 390 -28.48 7.71 15.31
CA PHE A 390 -29.42 8.22 14.34
C PHE A 390 -30.78 8.44 15.01
N PRO A 391 -31.45 9.58 14.76
CA PRO A 391 -32.81 9.82 15.26
C PRO A 391 -33.78 8.72 14.81
N ASP A 392 -34.76 8.39 15.65
CA ASP A 392 -35.76 7.35 15.35
C ASP A 392 -36.49 7.56 14.02
N ALA A 393 -36.81 8.81 13.67
CA ALA A 393 -37.43 9.14 12.39
C ALA A 393 -36.56 8.73 11.19
N ILE A 394 -35.24 8.88 11.28
CA ILE A 394 -34.29 8.48 10.23
C ILE A 394 -34.20 6.96 10.14
N ARG A 395 -34.24 6.25 11.28
CA ARG A 395 -34.25 4.78 11.32
C ARG A 395 -35.53 4.20 10.73
N GLN A 396 -36.68 4.76 11.08
CA GLN A 396 -37.98 4.36 10.53
C GLN A 396 -38.01 4.59 9.01
N ARG A 397 -37.47 5.72 8.53
CA ARG A 397 -37.30 5.97 7.09
C ARG A 397 -36.36 4.93 6.46
N ALA A 398 -35.24 4.60 7.08
CA ALA A 398 -34.32 3.57 6.60
C ALA A 398 -35.00 2.21 6.47
N ARG A 399 -35.77 1.79 7.48
CA ARG A 399 -36.59 0.57 7.41
C ARG A 399 -37.60 0.61 6.28
N ALA A 400 -38.34 1.71 6.14
CA ALA A 400 -39.34 1.86 5.09
C ALA A 400 -38.74 1.72 3.68
N PHE A 401 -37.58 2.35 3.42
CA PHE A 401 -36.85 2.17 2.16
C PHE A 401 -36.33 0.74 2.00
N PHE A 402 -35.72 0.19 3.04
CA PHE A 402 -35.12 -1.14 3.01
C PHE A 402 -36.14 -2.24 2.66
N VAL A 403 -37.35 -2.16 3.22
CA VAL A 403 -38.44 -3.12 2.96
C VAL A 403 -39.23 -2.76 1.70
N GLY A 404 -39.55 -1.49 1.49
CA GLY A 404 -40.45 -1.02 0.44
C GLY A 404 -39.85 -1.02 -0.97
N GLU A 405 -38.55 -0.75 -1.10
CA GLU A 405 -37.95 -0.49 -2.42
C GLU A 405 -37.45 -1.79 -3.08
N PRO A 406 -38.04 -2.25 -4.20
CA PRO A 406 -37.79 -3.59 -4.73
C PRO A 406 -36.39 -3.80 -5.31
N ALA A 407 -35.69 -2.73 -5.70
CA ALA A 407 -34.42 -2.79 -6.42
C ALA A 407 -33.37 -1.87 -5.79
N LEU A 408 -32.94 -2.19 -4.57
CA LEU A 408 -31.82 -1.50 -3.92
C LEU A 408 -30.48 -2.07 -4.40
N GLY A 409 -29.56 -1.19 -4.82
CA GLY A 409 -28.19 -1.60 -5.06
C GLY A 409 -27.49 -2.00 -3.76
N ARG A 410 -26.46 -2.84 -3.90
CA ARG A 410 -25.69 -3.38 -2.77
C ARG A 410 -25.21 -2.28 -1.80
N GLY A 411 -24.64 -1.21 -2.34
CA GLY A 411 -24.13 -0.10 -1.53
C GLY A 411 -25.20 0.55 -0.67
N ARG A 412 -26.41 0.72 -1.21
CA ARG A 412 -27.53 1.32 -0.48
C ARG A 412 -28.13 0.40 0.56
N VAL A 413 -28.20 -0.90 0.29
CA VAL A 413 -28.53 -1.91 1.31
C VAL A 413 -27.58 -1.79 2.51
N GLU A 414 -26.27 -1.74 2.26
CA GLU A 414 -25.25 -1.59 3.31
C GLU A 414 -25.45 -0.31 4.12
N LEU A 415 -25.71 0.83 3.45
CA LEU A 415 -25.90 2.13 4.09
C LEU A 415 -27.18 2.19 4.94
N LEU A 416 -28.31 1.72 4.41
CA LEU A 416 -29.59 1.70 5.12
C LEU A 416 -29.53 0.75 6.33
N PHE A 417 -28.92 -0.42 6.17
CA PHE A 417 -28.75 -1.36 7.28
C PHE A 417 -27.87 -0.78 8.39
N MET A 418 -26.77 -0.10 8.03
CA MET A 418 -25.89 0.58 8.97
C MET A 418 -26.62 1.67 9.77
N ILE A 419 -27.56 2.40 9.16
CA ILE A 419 -28.41 3.37 9.87
C ILE A 419 -29.34 2.67 10.87
N MET A 420 -29.95 1.54 10.48
CA MET A 420 -30.87 0.81 11.35
C MET A 420 -30.18 0.11 12.53
N VAL A 421 -29.00 -0.47 12.33
CA VAL A 421 -28.36 -1.40 13.28
C VAL A 421 -27.67 -0.71 14.47
N ARG A 422 -27.36 0.59 14.37
CA ARG A 422 -26.62 1.33 15.43
C ARG A 422 -27.49 1.67 16.63
N GLY A 423 -26.93 2.10 17.76
CA GLY A 423 -27.73 2.48 18.95
C GLY A 423 -28.01 1.30 19.89
N GLY A 424 -27.16 0.27 19.89
CA GLY A 424 -27.18 -0.83 20.85
C GLY A 424 -28.03 -2.05 20.46
N ASP A 425 -28.14 -3.00 21.38
CA ASP A 425 -28.71 -4.33 21.14
C ASP A 425 -30.17 -4.31 20.66
N ALA A 426 -30.97 -3.37 21.17
CA ALA A 426 -32.37 -3.24 20.77
C ALA A 426 -32.51 -2.85 19.30
N MET A 427 -31.73 -1.86 18.85
CA MET A 427 -31.73 -1.42 17.45
C MET A 427 -31.15 -2.49 16.53
N ARG A 428 -30.10 -3.18 16.98
CA ARG A 428 -29.54 -4.33 16.27
C ARG A 428 -30.61 -5.40 16.04
N ARG A 429 -31.33 -5.83 17.09
CA ARG A 429 -32.40 -6.84 16.95
C ARG A 429 -33.47 -6.39 15.96
N ASN A 430 -33.93 -5.14 16.05
CA ASN A 430 -34.93 -4.58 15.14
C ASN A 430 -34.44 -4.56 13.67
N ALA A 431 -33.18 -4.19 13.42
CA ALA A 431 -32.59 -4.22 12.08
C ALA A 431 -32.50 -5.65 11.51
N ILE A 432 -32.15 -6.63 12.35
CA ILE A 432 -32.16 -8.05 11.97
C ILE A 432 -33.58 -8.51 11.67
N ASP A 433 -34.56 -8.21 12.54
CA ASP A 433 -35.95 -8.59 12.31
C ASP A 433 -36.48 -7.98 11.00
N THR A 434 -36.14 -6.73 10.71
CA THR A 434 -36.43 -6.05 9.45
C THR A 434 -35.80 -6.78 8.25
N LEU A 435 -34.55 -7.27 8.37
CA LEU A 435 -33.93 -8.10 7.33
C LEU A 435 -34.76 -9.36 7.05
N PHE A 436 -35.28 -10.03 8.07
CA PHE A 436 -36.11 -11.24 7.93
C PHE A 436 -37.53 -10.98 7.42
N GLU A 437 -37.97 -9.71 7.34
CA GLU A 437 -39.23 -9.35 6.66
C GLU A 437 -39.10 -9.50 5.13
N LEU A 438 -37.88 -9.41 4.59
CA LEU A 438 -37.62 -9.60 3.16
C LEU A 438 -37.86 -11.07 2.73
N GLN A 439 -38.27 -11.24 1.48
CA GLN A 439 -38.55 -12.55 0.88
C GLN A 439 -37.75 -12.76 -0.40
N GLY A 440 -37.47 -14.03 -0.71
CA GLY A 440 -36.81 -14.47 -1.95
C GLY A 440 -35.46 -13.79 -2.20
N SER A 441 -35.20 -13.44 -3.47
CA SER A 441 -33.93 -12.86 -3.90
C SER A 441 -33.54 -11.59 -3.15
N ARG A 442 -34.50 -10.75 -2.74
CA ARG A 442 -34.21 -9.52 -1.98
C ARG A 442 -33.59 -9.80 -0.62
N PHE A 443 -34.09 -10.81 0.08
CA PHE A 443 -33.50 -11.24 1.35
C PHE A 443 -32.06 -11.73 1.15
N GLU A 444 -31.87 -12.55 0.12
CA GLU A 444 -30.56 -13.14 -0.21
C GLU A 444 -29.53 -12.08 -0.63
N ASP A 445 -29.93 -11.12 -1.47
CA ASP A 445 -29.11 -9.97 -1.87
C ASP A 445 -28.74 -9.11 -0.66
N ALA A 446 -29.68 -8.93 0.28
CA ALA A 446 -29.42 -8.16 1.49
C ALA A 446 -28.45 -8.86 2.44
N VAL A 447 -28.62 -10.16 2.68
CA VAL A 447 -27.68 -10.97 3.48
C VAL A 447 -26.30 -10.94 2.84
N PHE A 448 -26.21 -11.13 1.52
CA PHE A 448 -24.95 -11.05 0.78
C PHE A 448 -24.27 -9.68 0.95
N ALA A 449 -25.00 -8.58 0.73
CA ALA A 449 -24.50 -7.22 0.87
C ALA A 449 -23.96 -6.95 2.28
N ILE A 450 -24.75 -7.24 3.32
CA ILE A 450 -24.40 -6.98 4.71
C ILE A 450 -23.22 -7.85 5.16
N GLY A 451 -23.22 -9.13 4.78
CA GLY A 451 -22.15 -10.06 5.14
C GLY A 451 -20.82 -9.74 4.47
N TYR A 452 -20.81 -9.27 3.22
CA TYR A 452 -19.59 -8.88 2.51
C TYR A 452 -19.23 -7.40 2.65
N GLY A 453 -20.09 -6.56 3.19
CA GLY A 453 -19.98 -5.10 3.19
C GLY A 453 -18.86 -4.47 4.02
N GLY A 454 -17.85 -5.23 4.47
CA GLY A 454 -16.80 -4.77 5.38
C GLY A 454 -17.19 -4.88 6.87
N SER A 455 -16.32 -4.48 7.79
CA SER A 455 -16.63 -4.39 9.23
C SER A 455 -17.35 -3.08 9.60
N ASP A 456 -17.35 -2.11 8.69
CA ASP A 456 -17.96 -0.78 8.76
C ASP A 456 -19.49 -0.82 8.79
N VAL A 457 -20.14 -1.75 8.08
CA VAL A 457 -21.61 -1.93 8.16
C VAL A 457 -22.06 -2.22 9.60
N TRP A 458 -21.22 -2.94 10.35
CA TRP A 458 -21.46 -3.31 11.73
C TRP A 458 -20.71 -2.42 12.73
N ALA A 459 -19.96 -1.43 12.27
CA ALA A 459 -19.13 -0.63 13.16
C ALA A 459 -20.00 0.14 14.16
N ARG A 460 -19.50 0.20 15.40
CA ARG A 460 -20.21 0.72 16.58
C ARG A 460 -21.50 -0.05 16.92
N SER A 461 -21.75 -1.22 16.33
CA SER A 461 -22.70 -2.21 16.85
C SER A 461 -21.94 -3.30 17.61
N MET A 462 -22.46 -3.76 18.75
CA MET A 462 -21.91 -4.91 19.45
C MET A 462 -22.89 -6.08 19.32
N PRO A 463 -22.45 -7.26 18.83
CA PRO A 463 -21.16 -7.52 18.17
C PRO A 463 -21.08 -6.91 16.76
N THR A 464 -19.85 -6.62 16.29
CA THR A 464 -19.56 -6.05 14.96
C THR A 464 -19.63 -7.10 13.82
N ARG A 465 -20.50 -8.10 13.97
CA ARG A 465 -20.69 -9.24 13.05
C ARG A 465 -22.01 -9.93 13.34
N TRP A 466 -22.35 -10.93 12.52
CA TRP A 466 -23.43 -11.88 12.84
C TRP A 466 -23.16 -12.57 14.19
N THR A 467 -24.17 -12.62 15.05
CA THR A 467 -24.15 -13.43 16.27
C THR A 467 -24.41 -14.90 15.92
N VAL A 468 -24.12 -15.80 16.86
CA VAL A 468 -24.50 -17.21 16.75
C VAL A 468 -25.99 -17.37 16.47
N SER A 469 -26.84 -16.61 17.17
CA SER A 469 -28.29 -16.64 16.96
C SER A 469 -28.73 -16.11 15.59
N ASP A 470 -28.05 -15.09 15.04
CA ASP A 470 -28.39 -14.61 13.70
C ASP A 470 -28.02 -15.65 12.65
N VAL A 471 -26.83 -16.26 12.77
CA VAL A 471 -26.41 -17.33 11.85
C VAL A 471 -27.38 -18.50 11.90
N GLN A 472 -27.85 -18.90 13.08
CA GLN A 472 -28.89 -19.95 13.20
C GLN A 472 -30.19 -19.57 12.48
N ARG A 473 -30.67 -18.33 12.64
CA ARG A 473 -31.86 -17.84 11.93
C ARG A 473 -31.63 -17.81 10.41
N LEU A 474 -30.45 -17.37 9.95
CA LEU A 474 -30.08 -17.35 8.53
C LEU A 474 -30.01 -18.77 7.96
N MET A 475 -29.46 -19.73 8.70
CA MET A 475 -29.43 -21.14 8.30
C MET A 475 -30.84 -21.73 8.19
N GLY A 476 -31.77 -21.32 9.04
CA GLY A 476 -33.19 -21.72 8.95
C GLY A 476 -33.86 -21.33 7.63
N ARG A 477 -33.36 -20.30 6.94
CA ARG A 477 -33.85 -19.85 5.62
C ARG A 477 -33.11 -20.47 4.43
N MET A 478 -32.04 -21.21 4.69
CA MET A 478 -31.14 -21.71 3.65
C MET A 478 -31.81 -22.72 2.70
N ALA A 479 -32.84 -23.42 3.18
CA ALA A 479 -33.63 -24.34 2.36
C ALA A 479 -34.37 -23.62 1.22
N ASP A 480 -34.73 -22.35 1.41
CA ASP A 480 -35.48 -21.54 0.45
C ASP A 480 -34.57 -20.85 -0.58
N VAL A 481 -33.25 -20.82 -0.36
CA VAL A 481 -32.28 -20.12 -1.22
C VAL A 481 -31.96 -20.98 -2.45
N PRO A 482 -32.09 -20.49 -3.70
CA PRO A 482 -31.71 -21.26 -4.89
C PRO A 482 -30.23 -21.67 -4.92
N ASN A 483 -29.89 -22.79 -5.57
CA ASN A 483 -28.52 -23.34 -5.59
C ASN A 483 -27.51 -22.32 -6.15
N GLU A 484 -27.91 -21.60 -7.19
CA GLU A 484 -27.11 -20.59 -7.88
C GLU A 484 -26.74 -19.38 -7.00
N ARG A 485 -27.47 -19.14 -5.90
CA ARG A 485 -27.25 -18.02 -4.96
C ARG A 485 -26.71 -18.48 -3.61
N LEU A 486 -26.75 -19.79 -3.33
CA LEU A 486 -26.36 -20.38 -2.06
C LEU A 486 -24.90 -20.08 -1.68
N SER A 487 -23.97 -20.10 -2.64
CA SER A 487 -22.56 -19.83 -2.36
C SER A 487 -22.33 -18.42 -1.83
N GLY A 488 -22.94 -17.41 -2.47
CA GLY A 488 -22.88 -16.02 -1.98
C GLY A 488 -23.55 -15.87 -0.61
N TYR A 489 -24.73 -16.46 -0.44
CA TYR A 489 -25.48 -16.43 0.82
C TYR A 489 -24.68 -17.00 1.99
N VAL A 490 -24.09 -18.18 1.82
CA VAL A 490 -23.28 -18.86 2.84
C VAL A 490 -21.95 -18.14 3.07
N GLY A 491 -21.31 -17.65 2.01
CA GLY A 491 -20.08 -16.87 2.11
C GLY A 491 -20.25 -15.60 2.95
N ALA A 492 -21.46 -15.01 2.95
CA ALA A 492 -21.81 -13.83 3.71
C ALA A 492 -21.77 -14.03 5.24
N PHE A 493 -21.76 -15.28 5.72
CA PHE A 493 -21.68 -15.58 7.16
C PHE A 493 -20.29 -15.28 7.74
N ARG A 494 -19.26 -15.17 6.89
CA ARG A 494 -17.83 -15.04 7.25
C ARG A 494 -17.39 -16.12 8.27
N PRO A 495 -16.96 -17.30 7.80
CA PRO A 495 -16.81 -18.49 8.64
C PRO A 495 -15.76 -18.42 9.79
N SER A 496 -15.05 -17.30 9.96
CA SER A 496 -14.25 -17.02 11.16
C SER A 496 -15.07 -16.59 12.40
N GLY A 497 -16.40 -16.65 12.34
CA GLY A 497 -17.28 -16.37 13.48
C GLY A 497 -18.30 -17.46 13.79
N ILE A 498 -18.26 -18.61 13.10
CA ILE A 498 -19.19 -19.72 13.31
C ILE A 498 -18.54 -20.80 14.18
N SER A 499 -19.31 -21.39 15.09
CA SER A 499 -18.83 -22.49 15.91
C SER A 499 -18.57 -23.74 15.06
N ALA A 500 -17.75 -24.67 15.56
CA ALA A 500 -17.53 -25.96 14.90
C ALA A 500 -18.83 -26.76 14.67
N GLU A 501 -19.81 -26.59 15.56
CA GLU A 501 -21.14 -27.17 15.41
C GLU A 501 -21.93 -26.52 14.27
N GLN A 502 -22.01 -25.19 14.23
CA GLN A 502 -22.68 -24.47 13.14
C GLN A 502 -22.05 -24.78 11.78
N LYS A 503 -20.73 -24.84 11.73
CA LYS A 503 -19.96 -25.26 10.56
C LYS A 503 -20.37 -26.65 10.09
N ARG A 504 -20.52 -27.61 11.02
CA ARG A 504 -20.96 -28.98 10.71
C ARG A 504 -22.35 -28.99 10.12
N VAL A 505 -23.32 -28.32 10.76
CA VAL A 505 -24.70 -28.22 10.28
C VAL A 505 -24.77 -27.58 8.90
N LEU A 506 -23.95 -26.55 8.65
CA LEU A 506 -23.85 -25.90 7.34
C LEU A 506 -23.31 -26.86 6.27
N VAL A 507 -22.23 -27.58 6.57
CA VAL A 507 -21.66 -28.59 5.67
C VAL A 507 -22.66 -29.70 5.38
N ASP A 508 -23.35 -30.22 6.39
CA ASP A 508 -24.31 -31.31 6.24
C ASP A 508 -25.50 -30.88 5.36
N HIS A 509 -25.99 -29.65 5.54
CA HIS A 509 -27.06 -29.12 4.70
C HIS A 509 -26.61 -28.90 3.24
N VAL A 510 -25.41 -28.35 3.00
CA VAL A 510 -24.89 -28.18 1.63
C VAL A 510 -24.65 -29.55 0.96
N ARG A 511 -24.16 -30.54 1.71
CA ARG A 511 -24.00 -31.93 1.23
C ARG A 511 -25.32 -32.58 0.86
N GLU A 512 -26.37 -32.36 1.67
CA GLU A 512 -27.69 -32.89 1.37
C GLU A 512 -28.25 -32.29 0.08
N ARG A 513 -28.09 -30.98 -0.12
CA ARG A 513 -28.46 -30.33 -1.39
C ARG A 513 -27.66 -30.84 -2.57
N LEU A 514 -26.35 -31.07 -2.39
CA LEU A 514 -25.49 -31.67 -3.41
C LEU A 514 -25.99 -33.06 -3.79
N ARG A 515 -26.33 -33.90 -2.81
CA ARG A 515 -26.89 -35.24 -3.03
C ARG A 515 -28.20 -35.19 -3.81
N ILE A 516 -29.10 -34.27 -3.46
CA ILE A 516 -30.37 -34.05 -4.19
C ILE A 516 -30.10 -33.59 -5.63
N ALA A 517 -29.18 -32.65 -5.83
CA ALA A 517 -28.82 -32.15 -7.16
C ALA A 517 -28.18 -33.23 -8.04
N GLU A 518 -27.33 -34.09 -7.48
CA GLU A 518 -26.73 -35.23 -8.17
C GLU A 518 -27.75 -36.31 -8.57
N ALA A 519 -28.79 -36.49 -7.75
CA ALA A 519 -29.86 -37.46 -8.00
C ALA A 519 -31.00 -36.93 -8.91
N SER A 520 -31.04 -35.62 -9.17
CA SER A 520 -32.11 -35.00 -9.97
C SER A 520 -32.03 -35.38 -11.44
N ALA A 521 -33.17 -35.70 -12.06
CA ALA A 521 -33.26 -35.91 -13.50
C ALA A 521 -32.99 -34.62 -14.31
N ALA A 522 -33.21 -33.45 -13.71
CA ALA A 522 -32.90 -32.13 -14.28
C ALA A 522 -31.52 -31.64 -13.84
N ARG A 523 -30.52 -32.54 -13.86
CA ARG A 523 -29.17 -32.27 -13.39
C ARG A 523 -28.51 -31.12 -14.14
N ARG A 524 -27.96 -30.16 -13.39
CA ARG A 524 -27.09 -29.09 -13.91
C ARG A 524 -25.70 -29.24 -13.29
N ASP A 525 -24.69 -29.54 -14.11
CA ASP A 525 -23.32 -29.76 -13.62
C ASP A 525 -22.69 -28.51 -12.98
N THR A 526 -23.15 -27.31 -13.37
CA THR A 526 -22.76 -26.04 -12.73
C THR A 526 -23.15 -25.97 -11.26
N ASP A 527 -24.35 -26.46 -10.91
CA ASP A 527 -24.86 -26.41 -9.54
C ASP A 527 -24.10 -27.41 -8.66
N ILE A 528 -23.87 -28.62 -9.18
CA ILE A 528 -23.07 -29.66 -8.50
C ILE A 528 -21.66 -29.15 -8.22
N THR A 529 -21.02 -28.53 -9.21
CA THR A 529 -19.67 -27.98 -9.06
C THR A 529 -19.63 -26.88 -8.01
N SER A 530 -20.59 -25.95 -8.05
CA SER A 530 -20.69 -24.85 -7.09
C SER A 530 -20.94 -25.35 -5.65
N LEU A 531 -21.80 -26.36 -5.49
CA LEU A 531 -22.09 -26.97 -4.19
C LEU A 531 -20.87 -27.73 -3.63
N ARG A 532 -20.13 -28.47 -4.47
CA ARG A 532 -18.87 -29.14 -4.04
C ARG A 532 -17.83 -28.13 -3.57
N GLN A 533 -17.61 -27.07 -4.35
CA GLN A 533 -16.70 -25.98 -3.97
C GLN A 533 -17.13 -25.31 -2.67
N LEU A 534 -18.44 -25.15 -2.45
CA LEU A 534 -18.96 -24.58 -1.21
C LEU A 534 -18.71 -25.49 0.00
N VAL A 535 -18.90 -26.82 -0.13
CA VAL A 535 -18.55 -27.79 0.92
C VAL A 535 -17.07 -27.66 1.29
N GLU A 536 -16.18 -27.68 0.31
CA GLU A 536 -14.73 -27.55 0.53
C GLU A 536 -14.37 -26.22 1.19
N THR A 537 -14.95 -25.12 0.71
CA THR A 537 -14.71 -23.77 1.26
C THR A 537 -15.12 -23.68 2.72
N VAL A 538 -16.33 -24.16 3.05
CA VAL A 538 -16.81 -24.18 4.44
C VAL A 538 -15.92 -25.09 5.28
N GLN A 539 -15.56 -26.28 4.82
CA GLN A 539 -14.72 -27.23 5.55
C GLN A 539 -13.31 -26.71 5.82
N ASN A 540 -12.70 -26.01 4.86
CA ASN A 540 -11.32 -25.54 4.96
C ASN A 540 -11.19 -24.24 5.75
N THR A 541 -12.28 -23.54 6.07
CA THR A 541 -12.18 -22.35 6.94
C THR A 541 -11.92 -22.77 8.39
N ASN A 542 -10.85 -22.27 9.00
CA ASN A 542 -10.56 -22.50 10.42
C ASN A 542 -11.74 -22.04 11.29
N ALA A 543 -12.22 -22.90 12.18
CA ALA A 543 -13.18 -22.51 13.20
C ALA A 543 -12.48 -21.59 14.21
N SER A 544 -13.15 -20.52 14.62
CA SER A 544 -12.65 -19.55 15.61
C SER A 544 -12.76 -20.05 17.04
#